data_AF-A0A736RBE2-F1
#
_entry.id   AF-A0A736RBE2-F1
#
_cell.length_a   1.000
_cell.length_b   1.000
_cell.length_c   1.000
_cell.angle_alpha   90.00
_cell.angle_beta   90.00
_cell.angle_gamma   90.00
#
_symmetry.space_group_name_H-M   'P 1'
#
loop_
_entity.id
_entity.type
_entity.pdbx_description
1 polymer ?
#
loop_
_entity_poly.entity_id
_entity_poly.type
_entity_poly.pdbx_seq_one_letter_code
_entity_poly.pdbx_strand_id
1 'polypeptide(L)' 'RVSAGMESDAAAICEAITSSWSNGVVEGHVNRLKMLKRQMYGRAGFELLRRRVMSPLA' A
#
# COMPACT_ATOMS: atom_id res chain seq x y z
N ARG A 1 0.21 -22.99 17.26
CA ARG A 1 -1.12 -22.35 17.22
C ARG A 1 -1.02 -21.19 16.25
N VAL A 2 -2.00 -21.05 15.36
CA VAL A 2 -2.09 -19.92 14.43
C VAL A 2 -2.50 -18.67 15.23
N SER A 3 -2.15 -17.46 14.77
CA SER A 3 -2.53 -16.23 15.46
C SER A 3 -4.01 -15.90 15.19
N ALA A 4 -4.70 -15.28 16.16
CA ALA A 4 -6.12 -14.91 16.00
C ALA A 4 -6.37 -13.99 14.79
N GLY A 5 -5.39 -13.16 14.41
CA GLY A 5 -5.48 -12.32 13.21
C GLY A 5 -5.52 -13.14 11.92
N MET A 6 -4.71 -14.21 11.83
CA MET A 6 -4.72 -15.10 10.67
C MET A 6 -6.03 -15.90 10.56
N GLU A 7 -6.65 -16.25 11.69
CA GLU A 7 -7.97 -16.89 11.71
C GLU A 7 -9.05 -15.93 11.17
N SER A 8 -8.99 -14.65 11.56
CA SER A 8 -9.86 -13.60 11.03
C SER A 8 -9.66 -13.36 9.53
N ASP A 9 -8.42 -13.47 9.04
CA ASP A 9 -8.06 -13.21 7.64
C ASP A 9 -8.13 -14.45 6.74
N ALA A 10 -8.59 -15.60 7.26
CA ALA A 10 -8.56 -16.88 6.55
C ALA A 10 -9.18 -16.83 5.14
N ALA A 11 -10.34 -16.16 5.00
CA ALA A 11 -11.01 -16.00 3.70
C ALA A 11 -10.18 -15.17 2.71
N ALA A 12 -9.57 -14.08 3.17
CA ALA A 12 -8.72 -13.22 2.35
C ALA A 12 -7.44 -13.94 1.92
N ILE A 13 -6.86 -14.75 2.81
CA ILE A 13 -5.68 -15.57 2.51
C ILE A 13 -6.01 -16.65 1.47
N CYS A 14 -7.14 -17.35 1.62
CA CYS A 14 -7.59 -18.31 0.63
C CYS A 14 -7.74 -17.67 -0.75
N GLU A 15 -8.45 -16.53 -0.83
CA GLU A 15 -8.64 -15.82 -2.11
C GLU A 15 -7.31 -15.35 -2.70
N ALA A 16 -6.38 -14.83 -1.89
CA ALA A 16 -5.07 -14.40 -2.36
C ALA A 16 -4.25 -15.52 -3.01
N ILE A 17 -4.51 -16.79 -2.66
CA ILE A 17 -3.84 -17.97 -3.23
C ILE A 17 -4.60 -18.53 -4.44
N THR A 18 -5.93 -18.54 -4.40
CA THR A 18 -6.76 -19.17 -5.43
C THR A 18 -7.08 -18.23 -6.60
N SER A 19 -7.03 -16.92 -6.39
CA SER A 19 -7.39 -15.94 -7.42
C SER A 19 -6.38 -15.94 -8.57
N SER A 20 -6.86 -15.72 -9.79
CA SER A 20 -6.02 -15.44 -10.95
C SER A 20 -5.48 -14.00 -10.95
N TRP A 21 -6.04 -13.13 -10.10
CA TRP A 21 -5.67 -11.72 -10.01
C TRP A 21 -4.76 -11.47 -8.81
N SER A 22 -3.69 -10.70 -9.02
CA SER A 22 -2.78 -10.30 -7.95
C SER A 22 -3.08 -8.88 -7.47
N ASN A 23 -3.04 -8.67 -6.15
CA ASN A 23 -3.09 -7.35 -5.53
C ASN A 23 -1.78 -6.54 -5.66
N GLY A 24 -0.73 -7.13 -6.25
CA GLY A 24 0.63 -6.56 -6.27
C GLY A 24 0.74 -5.16 -6.90
N VAL A 25 -0.06 -4.87 -7.94
CA VAL A 25 -0.06 -3.53 -8.58
C VAL A 25 -0.59 -2.46 -7.61
N VAL A 26 -1.66 -2.76 -6.91
CA VAL A 26 -2.27 -1.86 -5.91
C VAL A 26 -1.29 -1.66 -4.74
N GLU A 27 -0.67 -2.74 -4.26
CA GLU A 27 0.35 -2.69 -3.22
C GLU A 27 1.56 -1.86 -3.64
N GLY A 28 1.98 -1.95 -4.91
CA GLY A 28 3.04 -1.12 -5.49
C GLY A 28 2.72 0.37 -5.43
N HIS A 29 1.49 0.76 -5.80
CA HIS A 29 1.02 2.14 -5.66
C HIS A 29 1.01 2.61 -4.20
N VAL A 30 0.52 1.78 -3.28
CA VAL A 30 0.52 2.07 -1.84
C VAL A 30 1.94 2.22 -1.31
N ASN A 31 2.87 1.38 -1.75
CA ASN A 31 4.28 1.46 -1.35
C ASN A 31 4.93 2.74 -1.86
N ARG A 32 4.69 3.14 -3.12
CA ARG A 32 5.13 4.42 -3.68
C ARG A 32 4.61 5.60 -2.85
N LEU A 33 3.32 5.60 -2.49
CA LEU A 33 2.71 6.63 -1.65
C LEU A 33 3.39 6.71 -0.26
N LYS A 34 3.58 5.57 0.40
CA LYS A 34 4.25 5.48 1.71
C LYS A 34 5.70 6.01 1.62
N MET A 35 6.41 5.68 0.54
CA MET A 35 7.78 6.14 0.29
C MET A 35 7.85 7.67 0.13
N LEU A 36 6.98 8.26 -0.70
CA LEU A 36 6.90 9.72 -0.88
C LEU A 36 6.60 10.43 0.44
N LYS A 37 5.63 9.91 1.21
CA LYS A 37 5.29 10.46 2.53
C LYS A 37 6.50 10.40 3.47
N ARG A 38 7.22 9.27 3.48
CA ARG A 38 8.41 9.05 4.31
C ARG A 38 9.57 9.99 3.99
N GLN A 39 9.77 10.33 2.72
CA GLN A 39 10.76 11.33 2.34
C GLN A 39 10.47 12.72 2.91
N MET A 40 9.23 13.02 3.31
CA MET A 40 8.80 14.38 3.67
C MET A 40 8.20 14.49 5.08
N TYR A 41 8.31 13.45 5.91
CA TYR A 41 7.83 13.50 7.30
C TYR A 41 8.38 14.73 8.04
N GLY A 42 7.49 15.48 8.69
CA GLY A 42 7.80 16.71 9.41
C GLY A 42 8.17 17.92 8.53
N ARG A 43 8.23 17.75 7.19
CA ARG A 43 8.77 18.74 6.24
C ARG A 43 7.78 19.16 5.14
N ALA A 44 6.64 18.50 5.01
CA ALA A 44 5.61 18.82 4.02
C ALA A 44 4.20 18.76 4.59
N GLY A 45 3.37 19.73 4.19
CA GLY A 45 1.91 19.66 4.32
C GLY A 45 1.26 18.81 3.22
N PHE A 46 -0.05 18.60 3.34
CA PHE A 46 -0.83 17.74 2.42
C PHE A 46 -0.74 18.18 0.95
N GLU A 47 -0.83 19.47 0.67
CA GLU A 47 -0.80 20.01 -0.70
C GLU A 47 0.52 19.66 -1.42
N LEU A 48 1.66 19.77 -0.73
CA LEU A 48 2.96 19.41 -1.27
C LEU A 48 3.09 17.89 -1.51
N LEU A 49 2.57 17.08 -0.58
CA LEU A 49 2.51 15.63 -0.76
C LEU A 49 1.67 15.25 -1.97
N ARG A 50 0.48 15.85 -2.12
CA ARG A 50 -0.42 15.62 -3.26
C ARG A 50 0.26 15.93 -4.59
N ARG A 51 0.95 17.08 -4.70
CA ARG A 51 1.69 17.43 -5.92
C ARG A 51 2.76 16.41 -6.28
N ARG A 52 3.50 15.88 -5.31
CA ARG A 52 4.52 14.84 -5.57
C ARG A 52 3.91 13.50 -5.97
N VAL A 53 2.71 13.18 -5.50
CA VAL A 53 2.00 11.96 -5.91
C VAL A 53 1.49 12.08 -7.35
N MET A 54 0.89 13.22 -7.68
CA MET A 54 0.25 13.53 -8.96
C MET A 54 1.23 13.89 -10.08
N SER A 55 2.43 14.33 -9.72
CA SER A 55 3.54 14.51 -10.65
C SER A 55 4.44 13.28 -10.55
N PRO A 56 4.30 12.26 -11.42
CA PRO A 56 5.39 11.33 -11.61
C PRO A 56 6.57 12.19 -12.06
N LEU A 57 7.72 12.04 -11.39
CA LEU A 57 8.99 12.56 -11.91
C LEU A 57 9.03 12.22 -13.41
N ALA A 58 9.05 13.25 -14.26
CA ALA A 58 9.50 13.08 -15.63
C ALA A 58 10.96 12.60 -15.62
#